data_AF-A0A0R2XAU0-F1
#
_entry.id   AF-A0A0R2XAU0-F1
#
_cell.length_a   1.000
_cell.length_b   1.000
_cell.length_c   1.000
_cell.angle_alpha   90.00
_cell.angle_beta   90.00
_cell.angle_gamma   90.00
#
_symmetry.space_group_name_H-M   'P 1'
#
loop_
_entity.id
_entity.type
_entity.pdbx_description
1 polymer ?
#
loop_
_entity_poly.entity_id
_entity_poly.type
_entity_poly.pdbx_seq_one_letter_code
_entity_poly.pdbx_strand_id
1 'polypeptide(L)'
;MMGVHGNLFGQAADKDALLAKVTAAINPEADGDRKELIRKGLAALADLNAAGTTPEASLTEAKAKGSLNGNKTEKMSKMLMEMWTLNTSRLSEPATLDALRKGEMPDPALKRP
;
A
#
# COMPACT_ATOMS: atom_id res chain seq x y z
N MET A 1 -15.31 -33.73 -13.58
CA MET A 1 -14.77 -32.88 -12.51
C MET A 1 -13.33 -32.53 -12.89
N MET A 2 -13.08 -31.36 -13.48
CA MET A 2 -11.72 -30.91 -13.80
C MET A 2 -11.25 -29.92 -12.73
N GLY A 3 -10.06 -30.17 -12.19
CA GLY A 3 -9.48 -29.45 -11.07
C GLY A 3 -9.06 -28.03 -11.41
N VAL A 4 -9.48 -27.09 -10.58
CA VAL A 4 -8.95 -25.72 -10.53
C VAL A 4 -7.70 -25.77 -9.65
N HIS A 5 -6.54 -26.09 -10.23
CA HIS A 5 -5.26 -25.71 -9.63
C HIS A 5 -5.00 -24.25 -10.00
N GLY A 6 -5.69 -23.36 -9.28
CA GLY A 6 -5.41 -21.93 -9.29
C GLY A 6 -4.05 -21.66 -8.64
N ASN A 7 -3.28 -20.81 -9.29
CA ASN A 7 -1.88 -20.50 -9.06
C ASN A 7 -1.59 -19.96 -7.63
N LEU A 8 -1.30 -20.84 -6.66
CA LEU A 8 -0.94 -20.45 -5.28
C LEU A 8 0.37 -19.65 -5.19
N PHE A 9 1.30 -19.84 -6.13
CA PHE A 9 2.60 -19.16 -6.14
C PHE A 9 2.56 -17.73 -6.69
N GLY A 10 1.63 -17.40 -7.59
CA GLY A 10 1.49 -16.04 -8.14
C GLY A 10 0.99 -15.05 -7.09
N GLN A 11 -0.07 -15.43 -6.36
CA GLN A 11 -0.70 -14.56 -5.37
C GLN A 11 0.23 -14.21 -4.19
N ALA A 12 1.14 -15.12 -3.81
CA ALA A 12 2.14 -14.86 -2.78
C ALA A 12 3.25 -13.90 -3.25
N ALA A 13 3.75 -14.07 -4.48
CA ALA A 13 4.74 -13.16 -5.07
C ALA A 13 4.17 -11.74 -5.26
N ASP A 14 2.89 -11.63 -5.62
CA ASP A 14 2.17 -10.36 -5.70
C ASP A 14 2.03 -9.72 -4.31
N LYS A 15 1.67 -10.48 -3.27
CA LYS A 15 1.58 -9.96 -1.89
C LYS A 15 2.90 -9.38 -1.41
N ASP A 16 4.02 -10.08 -1.64
CA ASP A 16 5.33 -9.62 -1.16
C ASP A 16 5.81 -8.33 -1.83
N ALA A 17 5.52 -8.17 -3.12
CA ALA A 17 5.81 -6.95 -3.87
C ALA A 17 4.94 -5.77 -3.41
N LEU A 18 3.66 -6.03 -3.09
CA LEU A 18 2.77 -5.02 -2.52
C LEU A 18 3.23 -4.60 -1.12
N LEU A 19 3.59 -5.56 -0.25
CA LEU A 19 4.14 -5.26 1.07
C LEU A 19 5.42 -4.43 0.97
N ALA A 20 6.30 -4.70 0.00
CA ALA A 20 7.52 -3.89 -0.20
C ALA A 20 7.21 -2.41 -0.51
N LYS A 21 6.16 -2.14 -1.30
CA LYS A 21 5.70 -0.76 -1.56
C LYS A 21 5.17 -0.10 -0.30
N VAL A 22 4.40 -0.83 0.52
CA VAL A 22 3.91 -0.33 1.82
C VAL A 22 5.08 -0.07 2.77
N THR A 23 6.05 -0.98 2.86
CA THR A 23 7.27 -0.83 3.65
C THR A 23 8.04 0.42 3.25
N ALA A 24 8.28 0.65 1.96
CA ALA A 24 8.96 1.86 1.47
C ALA A 24 8.15 3.14 1.80
N ALA A 25 6.82 3.08 1.72
CA ALA A 25 5.94 4.19 2.04
C ALA A 25 5.93 4.60 3.52
N ILE A 26 6.30 3.69 4.44
CA ILE A 26 6.37 3.97 5.89
C ILE A 26 7.80 4.03 6.44
N ASN A 27 8.80 3.59 5.67
CA ASN A 27 10.22 3.68 6.05
C ASN A 27 10.74 5.11 5.86
N PRO A 28 11.13 5.85 6.92
CA PRO A 28 11.66 7.21 6.80
C PRO A 28 13.00 7.30 6.04
N GLU A 29 13.72 6.18 5.93
CA GLU A 29 15.03 6.07 5.28
C GLU A 29 14.94 5.48 3.88
N ALA A 30 13.73 5.24 3.35
CA ALA A 30 13.58 4.76 1.98
C ALA A 30 14.09 5.78 0.97
N ASP A 31 14.90 5.31 0.02
CA ASP A 31 15.35 6.09 -1.12
C ASP A 31 14.18 6.41 -2.07
N GLY A 32 14.23 7.61 -2.67
CA GLY A 32 13.28 8.07 -3.69
C GLY A 32 12.39 9.25 -3.27
N ASP A 33 11.51 9.68 -4.17
CA ASP A 33 10.57 10.77 -3.88
C ASP A 33 9.51 10.33 -2.86
N ARG A 34 9.40 11.08 -1.77
CA ARG A 34 8.52 10.67 -0.66
C ARG A 34 7.05 10.64 -1.06
N LYS A 35 6.61 11.57 -1.91
CA LYS A 35 5.20 11.65 -2.31
C LYS A 35 4.86 10.48 -3.23
N GLU A 36 5.78 10.11 -4.12
CA GLU A 36 5.69 8.94 -4.97
C GLU A 36 5.59 7.65 -4.15
N LEU A 37 6.47 7.47 -3.15
CA LEU A 37 6.45 6.32 -2.25
C LEU A 37 5.11 6.20 -1.51
N ILE A 38 4.58 7.31 -0.98
CA ILE A 38 3.28 7.32 -0.30
C ILE A 38 2.15 6.93 -1.24
N ARG A 39 2.13 7.46 -2.47
CA ARG A 39 1.10 7.12 -3.47
C ARG A 39 1.14 5.64 -3.85
N LYS A 40 2.34 5.12 -4.13
CA LYS A 40 2.56 3.71 -4.44
C LYS A 40 2.20 2.81 -3.25
N GLY A 41 2.47 3.26 -2.02
CA GLY A 41 2.05 2.60 -0.79
C GLY A 41 0.53 2.56 -0.63
N LEU A 42 -0.18 3.65 -0.92
CA LEU A 42 -1.66 3.68 -0.88
C LEU A 42 -2.29 2.75 -1.90
N ALA A 43 -1.78 2.73 -3.14
CA ALA A 43 -2.21 1.75 -4.13
C ALA A 43 -1.97 0.31 -3.66
N ALA A 44 -0.79 0.06 -3.07
CA ALA A 44 -0.46 -1.27 -2.58
C ALA A 44 -1.35 -1.71 -1.41
N LEU A 45 -1.73 -0.80 -0.50
CA LEU A 45 -2.72 -1.09 0.54
C LEU A 45 -4.08 -1.43 -0.06
N ALA A 46 -4.51 -0.75 -1.13
CA ALA A 46 -5.77 -1.05 -1.80
C ALA A 46 -5.75 -2.43 -2.45
N ASP A 47 -4.65 -2.76 -3.14
CA ASP A 47 -4.45 -4.06 -3.78
C ASP A 47 -4.41 -5.20 -2.75
N LEU A 48 -3.74 -5.00 -1.61
CA LEU A 48 -3.72 -5.95 -0.49
C LEU A 48 -5.11 -6.14 0.13
N ASN A 49 -5.86 -5.05 0.31
CA ASN A 49 -7.22 -5.10 0.84
C ASN A 49 -8.17 -5.82 -0.12
N ALA A 50 -8.06 -5.59 -1.43
CA ALA A 50 -8.80 -6.32 -2.45
C ALA A 50 -8.45 -7.83 -2.47
N ALA A 51 -7.20 -8.18 -2.11
CA ALA A 51 -6.75 -9.55 -1.92
C ALA A 51 -7.10 -10.15 -0.54
N GLY A 52 -7.83 -9.43 0.32
CA GLY A 52 -8.31 -9.92 1.62
C GLY A 52 -7.38 -9.66 2.82
N THR A 53 -6.31 -8.88 2.65
CA THR A 53 -5.45 -8.43 3.76
C THR A 53 -5.81 -7.00 4.16
N THR A 54 -6.30 -6.78 5.38
CA THR A 54 -6.72 -5.44 5.80
C THR A 54 -5.56 -4.44 5.79
N PRO A 55 -5.82 -3.12 5.66
CA PRO A 55 -4.77 -2.11 5.69
C PRO A 55 -3.93 -2.14 6.97
N GLU A 56 -4.55 -2.39 8.13
CA GLU A 56 -3.87 -2.48 9.42
C GLU A 56 -2.96 -3.71 9.50
N ALA A 57 -3.42 -4.85 8.99
CA ALA A 57 -2.60 -6.06 8.88
C ALA A 57 -1.42 -5.83 7.92
N SER A 58 -1.68 -5.19 6.78
CA SER A 58 -0.66 -4.83 5.79
C SER A 58 0.42 -3.93 6.38
N LEU A 59 0.05 -2.91 7.17
CA LEU A 59 0.99 -2.04 7.88
C LEU A 59 1.81 -2.82 8.92
N THR A 60 1.18 -3.72 9.66
CA THR A 60 1.85 -4.56 10.66
C THR A 60 2.87 -5.48 10.00
N GLU A 61 2.48 -6.17 8.92
CA GLU A 61 3.35 -7.03 8.12
C GLU A 61 4.48 -6.24 7.46
N ALA A 62 4.20 -5.05 6.91
CA ALA A 62 5.20 -4.18 6.28
C ALA A 62 6.26 -3.68 7.27
N LYS A 63 5.86 -3.35 8.52
CA LYS A 63 6.78 -3.00 9.60
C LYS A 63 7.67 -4.18 9.96
N ALA A 64 7.09 -5.36 10.16
CA ALA A 64 7.83 -6.58 10.47
C ALA A 64 8.84 -6.92 9.36
N LYS A 65 8.40 -6.91 8.09
CA LYS A 65 9.24 -7.25 6.93
C LYS A 65 10.41 -6.29 6.73
N GLY A 66 10.19 -4.99 6.95
CA GLY A 66 11.25 -3.98 6.86
C GLY A 66 12.08 -3.82 8.12
N SER A 67 11.81 -4.59 9.19
CA SER A 67 12.37 -4.37 10.53
C SER A 67 12.20 -2.92 11.01
N LEU A 68 11.12 -2.26 10.55
CA LEU A 68 10.90 -0.83 10.78
C LEU A 68 10.36 -0.62 12.20
N ASN A 69 11.07 0.19 12.96
CA ASN A 69 10.71 0.53 14.33
C ASN A 69 10.90 2.05 14.56
N GLY A 70 10.47 2.50 15.74
CA GLY A 70 10.67 3.88 16.19
C GLY A 70 9.59 4.89 15.78
N ASN A 71 9.65 6.06 16.40
CA ASN A 71 8.61 7.09 16.33
C ASN A 71 8.35 7.62 14.89
N LYS A 72 9.40 7.70 14.06
CA LYS A 72 9.25 8.18 12.68
C LYS A 72 8.41 7.19 11.85
N THR A 73 8.72 5.90 11.92
CA THR A 73 7.95 4.84 11.25
C THR A 73 6.49 4.85 11.69
N GLU A 74 6.21 4.99 13.00
CA GLU A 74 4.84 5.05 13.51
C GLU A 74 4.08 6.28 12.99
N LYS A 75 4.74 7.45 12.93
CA LYS A 75 4.15 8.65 12.31
C LYS A 75 3.83 8.46 10.84
N MET A 76 4.74 7.85 10.07
CA MET A 76 4.49 7.60 8.64
C MET A 76 3.39 6.56 8.42
N SER A 77 3.34 5.53 9.27
CA SER A 77 2.27 4.51 9.25
C SER A 77 0.91 5.14 9.55
N LYS A 78 0.84 6.00 10.58
CA LYS A 78 -0.38 6.72 10.94
C LYS A 78 -0.83 7.65 9.81
N MET A 79 0.08 8.44 9.25
CA MET A 79 -0.23 9.34 8.13
C MET A 79 -0.74 8.56 6.90
N LEU A 80 -0.13 7.41 6.58
CA LEU A 80 -0.58 6.57 5.47
C LEU A 80 -2.00 6.02 5.72
N MET A 81 -2.30 5.61 6.96
CA MET A 81 -3.62 5.12 7.36
C MET A 81 -4.69 6.24 7.38
N GLU A 82 -4.32 7.46 7.79
CA GLU A 82 -5.21 8.62 7.73
C GLU A 82 -5.53 8.98 6.27
N MET A 83 -4.52 8.99 5.40
CA MET A 83 -4.73 9.19 3.96
C MET A 83 -5.61 8.09 3.35
N TRP A 84 -5.43 6.83 3.76
CA TRP A 84 -6.32 5.74 3.37
C TRP A 84 -7.77 6.07 3.76
N THR A 85 -8.00 6.34 5.05
CA THR A 85 -9.34 6.56 5.62
C THR A 85 -10.07 7.73 4.96
N LEU A 86 -9.36 8.82 4.65
CA LEU A 86 -9.93 9.99 3.98
C LEU A 86 -10.31 9.74 2.51
N ASN A 87 -9.73 8.71 1.90
CA ASN A 87 -9.86 8.44 0.46
C ASN A 87 -10.37 7.02 0.15
N THR A 88 -10.86 6.24 1.12
CA THR A 88 -11.26 4.83 0.95
C THR A 88 -12.19 4.62 -0.25
N SER A 89 -13.17 5.50 -0.46
CA SER A 89 -14.11 5.38 -1.58
C SER A 89 -13.45 5.56 -2.95
N ARG A 90 -12.33 6.29 -3.01
CA ARG A 90 -11.57 6.56 -4.23
C ARG A 90 -10.49 5.52 -4.48
N LEU A 91 -10.01 4.87 -3.42
CA LEU A 91 -9.01 3.79 -3.48
C LEU A 91 -9.61 2.46 -3.95
N SER A 92 -10.84 2.46 -4.45
CA SER A 92 -11.43 1.37 -5.25
C SER A 92 -11.63 1.76 -6.73
N GLU A 93 -11.41 3.03 -7.10
CA GLU A 93 -11.57 3.51 -8.46
C GLU A 93 -10.34 3.11 -9.31
N PRO A 94 -10.52 2.44 -10.46
CA PRO A 94 -9.41 2.00 -11.29
C PRO A 94 -8.46 3.15 -11.71
N ALA A 95 -9.02 4.29 -12.14
CA ALA A 95 -8.23 5.44 -12.58
C ALA A 95 -7.38 6.05 -11.45
N THR A 96 -7.95 6.14 -10.24
CA THR A 96 -7.23 6.61 -9.06
C THR A 96 -6.10 5.64 -8.72
N LEU A 97 -6.37 4.34 -8.68
CA LEU A 97 -5.35 3.33 -8.38
C LEU A 97 -4.24 3.27 -9.42
N ASP A 98 -4.56 3.39 -10.71
CA ASP A 98 -3.55 3.37 -11.79
C ASP A 98 -2.59 4.55 -11.70
N ALA A 99 -3.09 5.76 -11.40
CA ALA A 99 -2.24 6.92 -11.14
C ALA A 99 -1.32 6.67 -9.92
N LEU A 100 -1.89 6.16 -8.83
CA LEU A 100 -1.14 5.90 -7.60
C LEU A 100 -0.08 4.79 -7.77
N ARG A 101 -0.35 3.74 -8.55
CA ARG A 101 0.62 2.68 -8.89
C ARG A 101 1.81 3.22 -9.68
N LYS A 102 1.57 4.22 -10.54
CA LYS A 102 2.62 4.96 -11.25
C LYS A 102 3.35 5.95 -10.36
N GLY A 103 2.82 6.24 -9.16
CA GLY A 103 3.37 7.25 -8.25
C GLY A 103 2.92 8.68 -8.58
N GLU A 104 1.90 8.82 -9.43
CA GLU A 104 1.33 10.08 -9.88
C GLU A 104 0.20 10.55 -8.97
N MET A 105 -0.04 11.86 -8.90
CA MET A 105 -1.20 12.39 -8.17
C MET A 105 -2.45 12.15 -9.04
N PRO A 106 -3.49 11.45 -8.54
CA PRO A 106 -4.74 11.28 -9.28
C PRO A 106 -5.50 12.62 -9.39
N ASP A 107 -6.43 12.68 -10.35
CA ASP A 107 -7.39 13.76 -10.52
C ASP A 107 -8.81 13.25 -10.22
N PRO A 108 -9.55 13.82 -9.24
CA PRO A 108 -9.16 14.90 -8.34
C PRO A 108 -8.02 14.53 -7.38
N ALA A 109 -7.31 15.51 -6.82
CA ALA A 109 -6.24 15.23 -5.88
C ALA A 109 -6.74 14.48 -4.63
N LEU A 110 -5.88 13.64 -4.03
CA LEU A 110 -6.21 12.97 -2.75
C LEU A 110 -6.41 13.99 -1.63
N LYS A 111 -7.39 13.71 -0.76
CA LYS A 111 -7.55 14.41 0.52
C LYS A 111 -6.35 14.11 1.42
N ARG A 112 -5.92 15.11 2.19
CA ARG A 112 -4.76 15.01 3.11
C ARG A 112 -5.22 15.24 4.55
N PRO A 113 -4.65 14.52 5.53
CA PRO A 113 -4.86 14.80 6.94
C PRO A 113 -4.18 16.10 7.39
#